data_AF-A0A9Q9CC47-F1
#
_entry.id   AF-A0A9Q9CC47-F1
#
_cell.length_a   1.000
_cell.length_b   1.000
_cell.length_c   1.000
_cell.angle_alpha   90.00
_cell.angle_beta   90.00
_cell.angle_gamma   90.00
#
_symmetry.space_group_name_H-M   'P 1'
#
loop_
_entity.id
_entity.type
_entity.pdbx_description
1 polymer ?
#
loop_
_entity_poly.entity_id
_entity_poly.type
_entity_poly.pdbx_seq_one_letter_code
_entity_poly.pdbx_strand_id
1 'polypeptide(L)'
;MLDEVEMWRMKKLLRNLRDSRGNGTSMISIIIPPKDQISRISKMLTDEYGTASNIKSRVNRLSVLGAITSAQSKLKQYSKTPPNGLGIFVGTVLMEQNKEKKVSVGIEPIKPVNTSLYMCDSKFHVDDLLALFEDEAKYGFIVMDGHSTVFATLQGNVKTILQQIHVDLPKKHGRGGQSSVRFARLRVEKRNAYIKKVGEIAGNLFLTNCVMNVEGIILAGQSDLKNELSRVLDSRIKVIKTVDTNYGGEGGLNQAIELCEDILKDVKLSKEKKVLQKFFNEINTESGRFCFTMKETMQCLEMGAVDTLIVYENLPDVRDEELFVDWIAENYKNFGCALVFVSDKSAEGTQFIEGFGGIGGILRYRVDMEDQMDGDYSSVDDDEIF
;
A
#
# COMPACT_ATOMS: atom_id res chain seq x y z
N MET A 1 13.43 0.89 4.34
CA MET A 1 11.98 1.07 4.46
C MET A 1 11.75 2.54 4.20
N LEU A 2 11.04 2.88 3.12
CA LEU A 2 10.57 4.25 2.95
C LEU A 2 9.56 4.53 4.06
N ASP A 3 9.60 5.74 4.58
CA ASP A 3 8.69 6.18 5.62
C ASP A 3 7.26 6.23 5.04
N GLU A 4 6.32 5.55 5.69
CA GLU A 4 4.89 5.62 5.35
C GLU A 4 4.37 7.08 5.29
N VAL A 5 5.01 7.97 6.05
CA VAL A 5 4.77 9.43 6.03
C VAL A 5 5.13 10.05 4.68
N GLU A 6 6.26 9.68 4.06
CA GLU A 6 6.66 10.22 2.74
C GLU A 6 5.70 9.74 1.65
N MET A 7 5.29 8.47 1.73
CA MET A 7 4.29 7.89 0.84
C MET A 7 2.96 8.64 0.96
N TRP A 8 2.53 8.91 2.19
CA TRP A 8 1.32 9.65 2.48
C TRP A 8 1.39 11.10 1.99
N ARG A 9 2.50 11.82 2.24
CA ARG A 9 2.73 13.19 1.73
C ARG A 9 2.66 13.25 0.21
N MET A 10 3.26 12.26 -0.46
CA MET A 10 3.25 12.21 -1.91
C MET A 10 1.86 11.89 -2.47
N LYS A 11 1.10 11.00 -1.82
CA LYS A 11 -0.32 10.73 -2.14
C LYS A 11 -1.20 11.97 -1.95
N LYS A 12 -1.03 12.72 -0.85
CA LYS A 12 -1.72 14.01 -0.59
C LYS A 12 -1.40 15.02 -1.69
N LEU A 13 -0.12 15.19 -2.02
CA LEU A 13 0.29 16.12 -3.07
C LEU A 13 -0.34 15.76 -4.42
N LEU A 14 -0.39 14.48 -4.78
CA LEU A 14 -1.04 14.03 -6.01
C LEU A 14 -2.57 14.23 -6.00
N ARG A 15 -3.24 14.03 -4.85
CA ARG A 15 -4.66 14.37 -4.69
C ARG A 15 -4.90 15.87 -4.87
N ASN A 16 -4.08 16.71 -4.25
CA ASN A 16 -4.16 18.17 -4.40
C ASN A 16 -3.94 18.61 -5.86
N LEU A 17 -3.02 17.95 -6.59
CA LEU A 17 -2.82 18.19 -8.01
C LEU A 17 -4.02 17.73 -8.86
N ARG A 18 -4.68 16.62 -8.49
CA ARG A 18 -5.89 16.15 -9.18
C ARG A 18 -7.05 17.14 -9.07
N ASP A 19 -7.24 17.71 -7.88
CA ASP A 19 -8.35 18.63 -7.60
C ASP A 19 -8.09 20.04 -8.13
N SER A 20 -6.82 20.38 -8.38
CA SER A 20 -6.42 21.63 -9.02
C SER A 20 -6.94 21.73 -10.45
N ARG A 21 -7.68 22.80 -10.76
CA ARG A 21 -8.16 23.11 -12.11
C ARG A 21 -7.58 24.42 -12.62
N GLY A 22 -7.16 24.42 -13.87
CA GLY A 22 -6.71 25.60 -14.60
C GLY A 22 -7.78 26.14 -15.56
N ASN A 23 -7.62 27.39 -15.97
CA ASN A 23 -8.41 27.96 -17.07
C ASN A 23 -7.80 27.51 -18.41
N GLY A 24 -8.54 26.71 -19.18
CA GLY A 24 -8.11 26.24 -20.49
C GLY A 24 -6.95 25.23 -20.44
N THR A 25 -6.11 25.15 -21.48
CA THR A 25 -5.02 24.16 -21.61
C THR A 25 -3.72 24.68 -20.98
N SER A 26 -3.73 24.96 -19.68
CA SER A 26 -2.59 25.56 -18.96
C SER A 26 -1.81 24.59 -18.09
N MET A 27 -2.22 23.31 -18.04
CA MET A 27 -1.67 22.29 -17.16
C MET A 27 -0.91 21.25 -17.96
N ILE A 28 0.37 21.08 -17.66
CA ILE A 28 1.25 20.10 -18.30
C ILE A 28 1.54 18.99 -17.30
N SER A 29 1.25 17.76 -17.72
CA SER A 29 1.60 16.54 -16.99
C SER A 29 2.63 15.76 -17.81
N ILE A 30 3.82 15.54 -17.24
CA ILE A 30 4.90 14.78 -17.88
C ILE A 30 5.28 13.61 -16.97
N ILE A 31 5.27 12.40 -17.49
CA ILE A 31 5.76 11.20 -16.80
C ILE A 31 6.88 10.59 -17.66
N ILE A 32 8.04 10.41 -17.02
CA ILE A 32 9.26 9.92 -17.64
C ILE A 32 9.62 8.57 -17.01
N PRO A 33 9.70 7.47 -17.79
CA PRO A 33 10.06 6.17 -17.27
C PRO A 33 11.55 6.09 -16.91
N PRO A 34 11.95 5.18 -16.01
CA PRO A 34 13.35 4.95 -15.71
C PRO A 34 14.01 4.38 -16.96
N LYS A 35 15.22 4.87 -17.28
CA LYS A 35 16.02 4.61 -18.50
C LYS A 35 15.83 5.61 -19.65
N ASP A 36 14.77 6.41 -19.69
CA ASP A 36 14.67 7.42 -20.74
C ASP A 36 15.62 8.60 -20.45
N GLN A 37 16.13 9.23 -21.51
CA GLN A 37 17.10 10.32 -21.40
C GLN A 37 16.40 11.67 -21.31
N ILE A 38 16.82 12.50 -20.34
CA ILE A 38 16.32 13.86 -20.15
C ILE A 38 16.44 14.71 -21.42
N SER A 39 17.52 14.52 -22.20
CA SER A 39 17.74 15.24 -23.45
C SER A 39 16.63 15.00 -24.48
N ARG A 40 16.05 13.80 -24.52
CA ARG A 40 14.96 13.47 -25.45
C ARG A 40 13.70 14.25 -25.10
N ILE A 41 13.36 14.31 -23.82
CA ILE A 41 12.21 15.06 -23.32
C ILE A 41 12.42 16.57 -23.48
N SER A 42 13.64 17.07 -23.25
CA SER A 42 13.98 18.49 -23.47
C SER A 42 13.82 18.88 -24.94
N LYS A 43 14.15 17.99 -25.89
CA LYS A 43 13.93 18.21 -27.31
C LYS A 43 12.44 18.26 -27.64
N MET A 44 11.68 17.29 -27.14
CA MET A 44 10.22 17.25 -27.30
C MET A 44 9.55 18.53 -26.77
N LEU A 45 9.93 19.01 -25.59
CA LEU A 45 9.41 20.29 -25.06
C LEU A 45 9.79 21.51 -25.92
N THR A 46 10.91 21.46 -26.63
CA THR A 46 11.32 22.54 -27.54
C THR A 46 10.49 22.54 -28.82
N ASP A 47 10.20 21.35 -29.35
CA ASP A 47 9.32 21.17 -30.51
C ASP A 47 7.88 21.62 -30.17
N GLU A 48 7.38 21.24 -28.99
CA GLU A 48 6.06 21.66 -28.47
C GLU A 48 5.97 23.17 -28.19
N TYR A 49 7.07 23.80 -27.78
CA TYR A 49 7.12 25.26 -27.66
C TYR A 49 6.93 25.94 -29.02
N GLY A 50 7.53 25.38 -30.08
CA GLY A 50 7.40 25.88 -31.45
C GLY A 50 5.97 25.76 -31.98
N THR A 51 5.31 24.61 -31.74
CA THR A 51 3.91 24.40 -32.15
C THR A 51 2.95 25.29 -31.35
N ALA A 52 3.18 25.46 -30.05
CA ALA A 52 2.36 26.31 -29.19
C ALA A 52 2.39 27.80 -29.58
N SER A 53 3.46 28.28 -30.23
CA SER A 53 3.53 29.66 -30.74
C SER A 53 2.46 29.98 -31.79
N ASN A 54 1.99 28.96 -32.52
CA ASN A 54 0.98 29.10 -33.58
C ASN A 54 -0.48 29.13 -33.04
N ILE A 55 -0.67 29.05 -31.73
CA ILE A 55 -2.01 29.13 -31.12
C ILE A 55 -2.63 30.52 -31.37
N LYS A 56 -3.84 30.54 -31.93
CA LYS A 56 -4.56 31.78 -32.29
C LYS A 56 -4.99 32.61 -31.07
N SER A 57 -5.42 31.95 -30.00
CA SER A 57 -5.84 32.64 -28.76
C SER A 57 -4.64 33.18 -28.00
N ARG A 58 -4.55 34.51 -27.85
CA ARG A 58 -3.43 35.19 -27.19
C ARG A 58 -3.25 34.75 -25.73
N VAL A 59 -4.34 34.63 -24.97
CA VAL A 59 -4.30 34.28 -23.54
C VAL A 59 -3.86 32.83 -23.35
N ASN A 60 -4.40 31.91 -24.16
CA ASN A 60 -4.02 30.49 -24.08
C ASN A 60 -2.56 30.28 -24.52
N ARG A 61 -2.14 30.96 -25.59
CA ARG A 61 -0.75 30.90 -26.06
C ARG A 61 0.25 31.32 -24.98
N LEU A 62 0.02 32.44 -24.30
CA LEU A 62 0.92 32.91 -23.23
C LEU A 62 0.99 31.93 -22.06
N SER A 63 -0.15 31.33 -21.71
CA SER A 63 -0.25 30.35 -20.61
C SER A 63 0.53 29.07 -20.94
N VAL A 64 0.35 28.51 -22.14
CA VAL A 64 1.06 27.30 -22.61
C VAL A 64 2.57 27.55 -22.70
N LEU A 65 3.00 28.66 -23.33
CA LEU A 65 4.43 28.98 -23.45
C LEU A 65 5.08 29.18 -22.07
N GLY A 66 4.38 29.83 -21.14
CA GLY A 66 4.83 30.00 -19.76
C GLY A 66 4.96 28.66 -19.01
N ALA A 67 4.02 27.75 -19.19
CA ALA A 67 4.05 26.42 -18.59
C ALA A 67 5.19 25.56 -19.16
N ILE A 68 5.40 25.54 -20.48
CA ILE A 68 6.51 24.81 -21.12
C ILE A 68 7.86 25.37 -20.65
N THR A 69 8.02 26.69 -20.58
CA THR A 69 9.26 27.32 -20.08
C THR A 69 9.55 26.92 -18.63
N SER A 70 8.50 26.85 -17.80
CA SER A 70 8.60 26.43 -16.41
C SER A 70 8.95 24.94 -16.29
N ALA A 71 8.37 24.08 -17.15
CA ALA A 71 8.69 22.66 -17.23
C ALA A 71 10.13 22.42 -17.69
N GLN A 72 10.62 23.14 -18.69
CA GLN A 72 12.02 23.09 -19.12
C GLN A 72 12.97 23.52 -18.01
N SER A 73 12.62 24.59 -17.27
CA SER A 73 13.42 25.06 -16.13
C SER A 73 13.49 24.02 -15.01
N LYS A 74 12.38 23.31 -14.75
CA LYS A 74 12.34 22.22 -13.76
C LYS A 74 13.12 20.99 -14.24
N LEU A 75 13.00 20.63 -15.51
CA LEU A 75 13.72 19.50 -16.10
C LEU A 75 15.24 19.70 -16.05
N LYS A 76 15.72 20.94 -16.23
CA LYS A 76 17.15 21.30 -16.11
C LYS A 76 17.73 21.09 -14.71
N GLN A 77 16.91 21.04 -13.66
CA GLN A 77 17.37 20.75 -12.30
C GLN A 77 17.83 19.30 -12.15
N TYR A 78 17.38 18.41 -13.04
CA TYR A 78 17.73 16.99 -13.05
C TYR A 78 18.79 16.72 -14.11
N SER A 79 19.96 16.20 -13.72
CA SER A 79 21.03 15.84 -14.66
C SER A 79 20.81 14.46 -15.30
N LYS A 80 20.15 13.55 -14.59
CA LYS A 80 19.81 12.19 -15.03
C LYS A 80 18.42 11.83 -14.52
N THR A 81 17.72 10.95 -15.23
CA THR A 81 16.46 10.39 -14.76
C THR A 81 16.72 9.54 -13.51
N PRO A 82 15.92 9.70 -12.44
CA PRO A 82 16.03 8.85 -11.26
C PRO A 82 15.74 7.37 -11.59
N PRO A 83 16.18 6.42 -10.75
CA PRO A 83 16.04 4.99 -11.02
C PRO A 83 14.58 4.51 -11.07
N ASN A 84 13.65 5.26 -10.47
CA ASN A 84 12.23 4.96 -10.49
C ASN A 84 11.44 5.77 -11.53
N GLY A 85 12.08 6.69 -12.24
CA GLY A 85 11.44 7.62 -13.18
C GLY A 85 11.23 9.01 -12.58
N LEU A 86 10.53 9.87 -13.31
CA LEU A 86 10.29 11.27 -12.92
C LEU A 86 8.93 11.75 -13.40
N GLY A 87 8.11 12.27 -12.49
CA GLY A 87 6.88 13.00 -12.78
C GLY A 87 7.11 14.51 -12.67
N ILE A 88 6.67 15.29 -13.65
CA ILE A 88 6.72 16.75 -13.63
C ILE A 88 5.31 17.28 -13.89
N PHE A 89 4.81 18.08 -12.94
CA PHE A 89 3.50 18.73 -13.00
C PHE A 89 3.70 20.24 -12.95
N VAL A 90 3.31 20.93 -14.02
CA VAL A 90 3.51 22.37 -14.15
C VAL A 90 2.25 23.01 -14.70
N GLY A 91 1.80 24.08 -14.05
CA GLY A 91 0.64 24.81 -14.54
C GLY A 91 0.29 26.02 -13.70
N THR A 92 -0.73 26.74 -14.13
CA THR A 92 -1.29 27.90 -13.42
C THR A 92 -2.66 27.54 -12.87
N VAL A 93 -2.77 27.45 -11.55
CA VAL A 93 -4.02 27.14 -10.85
C VAL A 93 -4.69 28.42 -10.36
N LEU A 94 -6.02 28.46 -10.41
CA LEU A 94 -6.80 29.54 -9.79
C LEU A 94 -7.19 29.14 -8.37
N MET A 95 -6.82 29.97 -7.40
CA MET A 95 -7.29 29.84 -6.02
C MET A 95 -8.58 30.64 -5.81
N GLU A 96 -9.33 30.34 -4.75
CA GLU A 96 -10.65 30.95 -4.42
C GLU A 96 -10.62 32.48 -4.31
N GLN A 97 -9.46 33.10 -4.09
CA GLN A 97 -9.29 34.57 -4.10
C GLN A 97 -8.99 35.17 -5.49
N ASN A 98 -9.34 34.50 -6.58
CA ASN A 98 -9.08 34.94 -7.97
C ASN A 98 -7.60 35.32 -8.23
N LYS A 99 -6.68 34.77 -7.43
CA LYS A 99 -5.23 34.91 -7.56
C LYS A 99 -4.70 33.71 -8.32
N GLU A 100 -3.89 33.96 -9.35
CA GLU A 100 -3.21 32.93 -10.12
C GLU A 100 -1.97 32.44 -9.36
N LYS A 101 -1.90 31.14 -9.06
CA LYS A 101 -0.72 30.52 -8.46
C LYS A 101 -0.03 29.64 -9.51
N LYS A 102 1.27 29.88 -9.71
CA LYS A 102 2.10 29.00 -10.55
C LYS A 102 2.53 27.80 -9.72
N VAL A 103 2.17 26.60 -10.18
CA VAL A 103 2.55 25.33 -9.57
C VAL A 103 3.62 24.68 -10.44
N SER A 104 4.74 24.30 -9.84
CA SER A 104 5.82 23.58 -10.50
C SER A 104 6.40 22.52 -9.57
N VAL A 105 5.90 21.30 -9.69
CA VAL A 105 6.30 20.17 -8.84
C VAL A 105 7.01 19.12 -9.68
N GLY A 106 8.17 18.66 -9.20
CA GLY A 106 8.84 17.48 -9.71
C GLY A 106 8.81 16.40 -8.63
N ILE A 107 8.39 15.20 -9.00
CA ILE A 107 8.12 14.09 -8.09
C ILE A 107 8.88 12.87 -8.60
N GLU A 108 9.65 12.23 -7.72
CA GLU A 108 10.20 10.89 -7.98
C GLU A 108 9.24 9.84 -7.40
N PRO A 109 8.71 8.92 -8.22
CA PRO A 109 7.83 7.87 -7.73
C PRO A 109 8.62 6.82 -6.93
N ILE A 110 7.95 6.17 -5.97
CA ILE A 110 8.55 5.12 -5.12
C ILE A 110 8.81 3.84 -5.92
N LYS A 111 7.92 3.54 -6.86
CA LYS A 111 7.98 2.37 -7.73
C LYS A 111 8.34 2.83 -9.15
N PRO A 112 9.09 2.01 -9.91
CA PRO A 112 9.44 2.34 -11.28
C PRO A 112 8.19 2.40 -12.17
N VAL A 113 8.04 3.50 -12.92
CA VAL A 113 6.91 3.70 -13.85
C VAL A 113 7.31 3.30 -15.26
N ASN A 114 6.58 2.39 -15.91
CA ASN A 114 6.90 1.98 -17.29
C ASN A 114 6.19 2.82 -18.36
N THR A 115 5.24 3.68 -17.98
CA THR A 115 4.49 4.53 -18.90
C THR A 115 5.22 5.87 -19.11
N SER A 116 5.20 6.35 -20.35
CA SER A 116 5.59 7.72 -20.68
C SER A 116 4.35 8.50 -21.08
N LEU A 117 4.11 9.63 -20.43
CA LEU A 117 2.94 10.46 -20.65
C LEU A 117 3.38 11.92 -20.86
N TYR A 118 2.83 12.57 -21.87
CA TYR A 118 2.91 14.02 -22.05
C TYR A 118 1.53 14.51 -22.46
N MET A 119 0.88 15.30 -21.60
CA MET A 119 -0.46 15.83 -21.84
C MET A 119 -0.57 17.29 -21.39
N CYS A 120 -1.21 18.10 -22.23
CA CYS A 120 -1.57 19.49 -21.94
C CYS A 120 -3.10 19.61 -21.87
N ASP A 121 -3.66 19.82 -20.68
CA ASP A 121 -5.11 19.94 -20.48
C ASP A 121 -5.41 21.02 -19.42
N SER A 122 -6.68 21.12 -19.01
CA SER A 122 -7.21 21.94 -17.93
C SER A 122 -7.05 21.32 -16.54
N LYS A 123 -6.64 20.06 -16.47
CA LYS A 123 -6.43 19.29 -15.24
C LYS A 123 -5.11 18.55 -15.31
N PHE A 124 -4.54 18.20 -14.16
CA PHE A 124 -3.38 17.31 -14.10
C PHE A 124 -3.80 15.84 -14.22
N HIS A 125 -3.07 15.10 -15.05
CA HIS A 125 -3.22 13.64 -15.16
C HIS A 125 -2.23 12.96 -14.21
N VAL A 126 -2.72 12.61 -13.02
CA VAL A 126 -1.95 11.96 -11.96
C VAL A 126 -2.34 10.49 -11.75
N ASP A 127 -3.30 9.98 -12.53
CA ASP A 127 -3.91 8.66 -12.32
C ASP A 127 -2.85 7.54 -12.38
N ASP A 128 -1.91 7.61 -13.32
CA ASP A 128 -0.79 6.67 -13.45
C ASP A 128 0.10 6.62 -12.20
N LEU A 129 0.30 7.77 -11.53
CA LEU A 129 1.08 7.82 -10.30
C LEU A 129 0.26 7.36 -9.10
N LEU A 130 -1.01 7.76 -9.02
CA LEU A 130 -1.92 7.35 -7.95
C LEU A 130 -2.08 5.82 -7.89
N ALA A 131 -2.14 5.15 -9.04
CA ALA A 131 -2.18 3.69 -9.12
C ALA A 131 -0.96 3.02 -8.47
N LEU A 132 0.20 3.67 -8.41
CA LEU A 132 1.41 3.12 -7.78
C LEU A 132 1.35 3.15 -6.25
N PHE A 133 0.57 4.08 -5.69
CA PHE A 133 0.31 4.22 -4.24
C PHE A 133 -0.80 3.31 -3.75
N GLU A 134 -1.50 2.59 -4.63
CA GLU A 134 -2.27 1.45 -4.17
C GLU A 134 -1.27 0.42 -3.64
N ASP A 135 -1.24 0.26 -2.31
CA ASP A 135 -0.32 -0.64 -1.65
C ASP A 135 -0.67 -2.08 -2.04
N GLU A 136 0.09 -2.56 -3.02
CA GLU A 136 0.08 -3.96 -3.41
C GLU A 136 1.03 -4.72 -2.50
N ALA A 137 0.42 -5.38 -1.53
CA ALA A 137 1.01 -6.42 -0.73
C ALA A 137 1.81 -7.40 -1.58
N LYS A 138 3.02 -7.73 -1.13
CA LYS A 138 3.85 -8.76 -1.74
C LYS A 138 3.42 -10.12 -1.20
N TYR A 139 3.02 -11.01 -2.11
CA TYR A 139 2.61 -12.37 -1.78
C TYR A 139 3.62 -13.39 -2.30
N GLY A 140 3.87 -14.43 -1.51
CA GLY A 140 4.70 -15.56 -1.90
C GLY A 140 3.86 -16.67 -2.53
N PHE A 141 4.34 -17.25 -3.62
CA PHE A 141 3.76 -18.44 -4.24
C PHE A 141 4.79 -19.56 -4.20
N ILE A 142 4.36 -20.72 -3.73
CA ILE A 142 5.12 -21.96 -3.79
C ILE A 142 4.30 -22.95 -4.61
N VAL A 143 4.73 -23.20 -5.84
CA VAL A 143 4.11 -24.19 -6.73
C VAL A 143 4.88 -25.49 -6.59
N MET A 144 4.23 -26.47 -5.98
CA MET A 144 4.74 -27.82 -5.74
C MET A 144 4.29 -28.77 -6.84
N ASP A 145 5.25 -29.37 -7.52
CA ASP A 145 5.05 -30.50 -8.39
C ASP A 145 6.02 -31.65 -8.02
N GLY A 146 5.69 -32.86 -8.48
CA GLY A 146 6.50 -34.07 -8.26
C GLY A 146 7.80 -34.09 -9.05
N HIS A 147 7.97 -33.20 -10.04
CA HIS A 147 9.20 -33.06 -10.81
C HIS A 147 9.91 -31.72 -10.60
N SER A 148 9.16 -30.66 -10.32
CA SER A 148 9.74 -29.33 -10.10
C SER A 148 9.02 -28.56 -9.02
N THR A 149 9.72 -27.61 -8.42
CA THR A 149 9.17 -26.63 -7.49
C THR A 149 9.57 -25.25 -7.89
N VAL A 150 8.60 -24.34 -7.95
CA VAL A 150 8.84 -22.94 -8.31
C VAL A 150 8.46 -22.07 -7.12
N PHE A 151 9.41 -21.24 -6.71
CA PHE A 151 9.20 -20.17 -5.74
C PHE A 151 9.09 -18.86 -6.49
N ALA A 152 7.99 -18.15 -6.28
CA ALA A 152 7.74 -16.88 -6.92
C ALA A 152 7.17 -15.88 -5.92
N THR A 153 7.30 -14.61 -6.23
CA THR A 153 6.59 -13.53 -5.56
C THR A 153 5.72 -12.78 -6.54
N LEU A 154 4.51 -12.46 -6.11
CA LEU A 154 3.58 -11.60 -6.81
C LEU A 154 3.51 -10.27 -6.06
N GLN A 155 3.74 -9.18 -6.78
CA GLN A 155 3.49 -7.84 -6.30
C GLN A 155 2.60 -7.16 -7.32
N GLY A 156 1.30 -7.05 -7.00
CA GLY A 156 0.31 -6.58 -7.95
C GLY A 156 0.24 -7.44 -9.19
N ASN A 157 0.46 -6.80 -10.34
CA ASN A 157 0.51 -7.46 -11.65
C ASN A 157 1.91 -8.01 -12.01
N VAL A 158 2.95 -7.69 -11.24
CA VAL A 158 4.32 -8.12 -11.54
C VAL A 158 4.61 -9.44 -10.82
N LYS A 159 4.78 -10.51 -11.61
CA LYS A 159 5.30 -11.79 -11.13
C LYS A 159 6.82 -11.83 -11.23
N THR A 160 7.46 -12.33 -10.19
CA THR A 160 8.92 -12.52 -10.11
C THR A 160 9.22 -13.94 -9.67
N ILE A 161 9.92 -14.71 -10.49
CA ILE A 161 10.36 -16.05 -10.14
C ILE A 161 11.68 -15.92 -9.38
N LEU A 162 11.71 -16.40 -8.15
CA LEU A 162 12.89 -16.32 -7.29
C LEU A 162 13.83 -17.48 -7.55
N GLN A 163 13.28 -18.70 -7.52
CA GLN A 163 14.07 -19.92 -7.64
C GLN A 163 13.21 -21.07 -8.17
N GLN A 164 13.82 -21.92 -8.98
CA GLN A 164 13.25 -23.18 -9.43
C GLN A 164 14.14 -24.35 -9.00
N ILE A 165 13.53 -25.44 -8.56
CA ILE A 165 14.21 -26.68 -8.21
C ILE A 165 13.62 -27.80 -9.06
N HIS A 166 14.49 -28.70 -9.51
CA HIS A 166 14.10 -29.94 -10.17
C HIS A 166 14.48 -31.13 -9.30
N VAL A 167 13.54 -32.07 -9.11
CA VAL A 167 13.75 -33.28 -8.33
C VAL A 167 13.02 -34.44 -8.98
N ASP A 168 13.72 -35.56 -9.17
CA ASP A 168 13.12 -36.78 -9.68
C ASP A 168 12.71 -37.71 -8.54
N LEU A 169 11.41 -37.74 -8.27
CA LEU A 169 10.80 -38.64 -7.30
C LEU A 169 10.58 -40.04 -7.92
N PRO A 170 10.90 -41.13 -7.19
CA PRO A 170 10.63 -42.48 -7.69
C PRO A 170 9.13 -42.73 -7.85
N LYS A 171 8.75 -43.27 -9.02
CA LYS A 171 7.35 -43.54 -9.37
C LYS A 171 6.77 -44.70 -8.55
N LYS A 172 5.45 -44.72 -8.40
CA LYS A 172 4.73 -45.83 -7.78
C LYS A 172 4.81 -47.04 -8.71
N HIS A 173 5.31 -48.15 -8.19
CA HIS A 173 5.36 -49.43 -8.91
C HIS A 173 4.67 -50.51 -8.08
N GLY A 174 3.88 -51.36 -8.74
CA GLY A 174 3.27 -52.54 -8.15
C GLY A 174 4.10 -53.83 -8.31
N ARG A 175 5.24 -53.74 -9.01
CA ARG A 175 6.15 -54.87 -9.24
C ARG A 175 7.19 -54.94 -8.11
N GLY A 176 7.37 -56.09 -7.48
CA GLY A 176 8.42 -56.25 -6.45
C GLY A 176 8.25 -57.35 -5.40
N GLY A 177 7.13 -58.07 -5.34
CA GLY A 177 6.93 -59.16 -4.37
C GLY A 177 7.22 -58.73 -2.93
N GLN A 178 8.07 -59.47 -2.22
CA GLN A 178 8.52 -59.16 -0.85
C GLN A 178 9.27 -57.81 -0.74
N SER A 179 9.97 -57.40 -1.80
CA SER A 179 10.73 -56.14 -1.82
C SER A 179 9.86 -54.90 -2.03
N SER A 180 8.56 -55.06 -2.35
CA SER A 180 7.63 -53.96 -2.61
C SER A 180 7.50 -52.99 -1.42
N VAL A 181 7.47 -53.52 -0.20
CA VAL A 181 7.37 -52.73 1.04
C VAL A 181 8.61 -51.86 1.23
N ARG A 182 9.80 -52.38 0.93
CA ARG A 182 11.07 -51.63 1.00
C ARG A 182 11.08 -50.46 0.01
N PHE A 183 10.67 -50.69 -1.24
CA PHE A 183 10.58 -49.62 -2.24
C PHE A 183 9.52 -48.58 -1.89
N ALA A 184 8.44 -48.98 -1.21
CA ALA A 184 7.46 -48.04 -0.68
C ALA A 184 8.05 -47.14 0.42
N ARG A 185 8.84 -47.69 1.34
CA ARG A 185 9.55 -46.92 2.38
C ARG A 185 10.55 -45.93 1.78
N LEU A 186 11.40 -46.38 0.86
CA LEU A 186 12.35 -45.51 0.14
C LEU A 186 11.65 -44.34 -0.60
N ARG A 187 10.44 -44.58 -1.13
CA ARG A 187 9.62 -43.54 -1.76
C ARG A 187 9.17 -42.47 -0.77
N VAL A 188 8.64 -42.89 0.37
CA VAL A 188 8.18 -41.97 1.43
C VAL A 188 9.36 -41.19 2.01
N GLU A 189 10.50 -41.85 2.21
CA GLU A 189 11.71 -41.21 2.71
C GLU A 189 12.22 -40.12 1.75
N LYS A 190 12.32 -40.42 0.45
CA LYS A 190 12.69 -39.41 -0.56
C LYS A 190 11.67 -38.27 -0.66
N ARG A 191 10.37 -38.57 -0.54
CA ARG A 191 9.32 -37.54 -0.51
C ARG A 191 9.48 -36.61 0.69
N ASN A 192 9.69 -37.15 1.87
CA ASN A 192 9.89 -36.36 3.08
C ASN A 192 11.17 -35.52 3.00
N ALA A 193 12.25 -36.07 2.45
CA ALA A 193 13.48 -35.31 2.20
C ALA A 193 13.26 -34.14 1.22
N TYR A 194 12.48 -34.37 0.17
CA TYR A 194 12.11 -33.31 -0.77
C TYR A 194 11.31 -32.19 -0.10
N ILE A 195 10.29 -32.53 0.69
CA ILE A 195 9.46 -31.55 1.41
C ILE A 195 10.30 -30.75 2.42
N LYS A 196 11.21 -31.40 3.15
CA LYS A 196 12.14 -30.71 4.05
C LYS A 196 13.03 -29.72 3.30
N LYS A 197 13.62 -30.14 2.18
CA LYS A 197 14.46 -29.28 1.35
C LYS A 197 13.69 -28.05 0.83
N VAL A 198 12.44 -28.24 0.40
CA VAL A 198 11.57 -27.15 -0.02
C VAL A 198 11.24 -26.23 1.15
N GLY A 199 10.95 -26.77 2.34
CA GLY A 199 10.68 -25.99 3.54
C GLY A 199 11.87 -25.12 3.98
N GLU A 200 13.09 -25.66 3.91
CA GLU A 200 14.33 -24.91 4.20
C GLU A 200 14.54 -23.76 3.20
N ILE A 201 14.32 -24.02 1.90
CA ILE A 201 14.48 -23.00 0.85
C ILE A 201 13.39 -21.93 0.97
N ALA A 202 12.14 -22.32 1.27
CA ALA A 202 11.08 -21.38 1.57
C ALA A 202 11.45 -20.47 2.76
N GLY A 203 11.99 -21.05 3.83
CA GLY A 203 12.51 -20.29 4.97
C GLY A 203 13.55 -19.25 4.56
N ASN A 204 14.55 -19.66 3.78
CA ASN A 204 15.64 -18.76 3.34
C ASN A 204 15.17 -17.66 2.38
N LEU A 205 14.18 -17.92 1.52
CA LEU A 205 13.71 -16.96 0.52
C LEU A 205 12.70 -15.95 1.10
N PHE A 206 11.82 -16.41 2.00
CA PHE A 206 10.72 -15.58 2.50
C PHE A 206 11.00 -14.94 3.87
N LEU A 207 12.02 -15.39 4.60
CA LEU A 207 12.45 -14.78 5.86
C LEU A 207 13.74 -13.98 5.63
N THR A 208 13.68 -12.67 5.84
CA THR A 208 14.85 -11.80 5.91
C THR A 208 14.98 -11.31 7.36
N ASN A 209 16.11 -11.61 8.03
CA ASN A 209 16.34 -11.20 9.42
C ASN A 209 15.22 -11.62 10.40
N CYS A 210 14.70 -12.84 10.26
CA CYS A 210 13.58 -13.38 11.03
C CYS A 210 12.23 -12.63 10.89
N VAL A 211 12.13 -11.67 9.96
CA VAL A 211 10.89 -11.01 9.58
C VAL A 211 10.49 -11.49 8.18
N MET A 212 9.19 -11.73 7.99
CA MET A 212 8.66 -12.18 6.70
C MET A 212 8.68 -11.02 5.69
N ASN A 213 9.29 -11.23 4.52
CA ASN A 213 9.31 -10.23 3.43
C ASN A 213 7.98 -10.19 2.64
N VAL A 214 7.10 -11.14 2.88
CA VAL A 214 5.80 -11.28 2.20
C VAL A 214 4.70 -11.26 3.25
N GLU A 215 3.52 -10.76 2.87
CA GLU A 215 2.39 -10.70 3.82
C GLU A 215 1.76 -12.07 4.09
N GLY A 216 1.93 -12.97 3.13
CA GLY A 216 1.55 -14.36 3.27
C GLY A 216 1.94 -15.17 2.05
N ILE A 217 1.83 -16.48 2.22
CA ILE A 217 2.21 -17.47 1.20
C ILE A 217 0.99 -18.26 0.76
N ILE A 218 0.91 -18.51 -0.53
CA ILE A 218 -0.02 -19.42 -1.16
C ILE A 218 0.75 -20.67 -1.59
N LEU A 219 0.22 -21.82 -1.19
CA LEU A 219 0.74 -23.12 -1.60
C LEU A 219 -0.10 -23.67 -2.75
N ALA A 220 0.50 -23.86 -3.91
CA ALA A 220 -0.16 -24.40 -5.09
C ALA A 220 0.42 -25.78 -5.43
N GLY A 221 -0.40 -26.67 -6.00
CA GLY A 221 0.08 -27.95 -6.53
C GLY A 221 -1.03 -28.94 -6.81
N GLN A 222 -0.71 -29.96 -7.62
CA GLN A 222 -1.64 -30.96 -8.13
C GLN A 222 -1.93 -32.12 -7.15
N SER A 223 -1.14 -32.26 -6.09
CA SER A 223 -1.18 -33.42 -5.17
C SER A 223 -1.13 -32.99 -3.71
N ASP A 224 -1.35 -33.95 -2.80
CA ASP A 224 -1.28 -33.75 -1.33
C ASP A 224 0.08 -33.26 -0.80
N LEU A 225 1.11 -33.17 -1.64
CA LEU A 225 2.43 -32.66 -1.29
C LEU A 225 2.36 -31.25 -0.67
N LYS A 226 1.42 -30.40 -1.10
CA LYS A 226 1.23 -29.07 -0.53
C LYS A 226 0.66 -29.10 0.89
N ASN A 227 -0.19 -30.07 1.20
CA ASN A 227 -0.77 -30.26 2.54
C ASN A 227 0.30 -30.81 3.49
N GLU A 228 1.15 -31.72 3.01
CA GLU A 228 2.31 -32.20 3.76
C GLU A 228 3.33 -31.08 4.00
N LEU A 229 3.59 -30.22 3.00
CA LEU A 229 4.45 -29.05 3.15
C LEU A 229 3.91 -28.07 4.21
N SER A 230 2.60 -27.84 4.24
CA SER A 230 1.97 -26.99 5.25
C SER A 230 2.23 -27.43 6.69
N ARG A 231 2.55 -28.71 6.93
CA ARG A 231 2.89 -29.23 8.26
C ARG A 231 4.37 -29.10 8.60
N VAL A 232 5.24 -29.04 7.60
CA VAL A 232 6.70 -28.99 7.75
C VAL A 232 7.22 -27.56 7.75
N LEU A 233 6.48 -26.61 7.17
CA LEU A 233 6.79 -25.20 7.21
C LEU A 233 6.88 -24.68 8.64
N ASP A 234 7.80 -23.75 8.85
CA ASP A 234 7.97 -23.05 10.12
C ASP A 234 6.68 -22.30 10.49
N SER A 235 6.29 -22.31 11.77
CA SER A 235 5.08 -21.64 12.28
C SER A 235 5.07 -20.14 12.04
N ARG A 236 6.24 -19.53 11.79
CA ARG A 236 6.37 -18.10 11.45
C ARG A 236 5.85 -17.77 10.04
N ILE A 237 5.81 -18.77 9.15
CA ILE A 237 5.33 -18.59 7.79
C ILE A 237 3.82 -18.70 7.78
N LYS A 238 3.13 -17.57 7.53
CA LYS A 238 1.68 -17.55 7.43
C LYS A 238 1.23 -18.04 6.05
N VAL A 239 0.67 -19.24 6.01
CA VAL A 239 -0.02 -19.78 4.82
C VAL A 239 -1.43 -19.21 4.79
N ILE A 240 -1.79 -18.53 3.69
CA ILE A 240 -3.14 -17.98 3.48
C ILE A 240 -4.06 -19.09 2.99
N LYS A 241 -3.65 -19.77 1.91
CA LYS A 241 -4.45 -20.79 1.24
C LYS A 241 -3.60 -21.84 0.54
N THR A 242 -4.12 -23.06 0.50
CA THR A 242 -3.69 -24.14 -0.37
C THR A 242 -4.60 -24.21 -1.61
N VAL A 243 -4.03 -24.16 -2.80
CA VAL A 243 -4.74 -24.15 -4.08
C VAL A 243 -4.36 -25.35 -4.94
N ASP A 244 -5.34 -25.97 -5.59
CA ASP A 244 -5.14 -27.06 -6.55
C ASP A 244 -4.87 -26.49 -7.94
N THR A 245 -3.75 -26.89 -8.55
CA THR A 245 -3.40 -26.55 -9.94
C THR A 245 -3.29 -27.81 -10.78
N ASN A 246 -3.66 -27.70 -12.05
CA ASN A 246 -3.59 -28.82 -12.98
C ASN A 246 -2.19 -29.00 -13.57
N TYR A 247 -1.42 -27.92 -13.63
CA TYR A 247 -0.07 -27.86 -14.16
C TYR A 247 0.94 -27.54 -13.07
N GLY A 248 2.17 -28.01 -13.25
CA GLY A 248 3.35 -27.64 -12.45
C GLY A 248 4.14 -26.50 -13.09
N GLY A 249 5.22 -26.07 -12.42
CA GLY A 249 6.14 -25.05 -12.94
C GLY A 249 5.50 -23.68 -13.12
N GLU A 250 5.95 -22.94 -14.14
CA GLU A 250 5.45 -21.59 -14.44
C GLU A 250 3.98 -21.56 -14.92
N GLY A 251 3.54 -22.61 -15.63
CA GLY A 251 2.14 -22.73 -16.05
C GLY A 251 1.20 -22.87 -14.84
N GLY A 252 1.61 -23.67 -13.85
CA GLY A 252 0.92 -23.79 -12.57
C GLY A 252 0.90 -22.48 -11.77
N LEU A 253 1.96 -21.67 -11.85
CA LEU A 253 2.02 -20.37 -11.20
C LEU A 253 0.95 -19.41 -11.75
N ASN A 254 0.78 -19.31 -13.07
CA ASN A 254 -0.23 -18.43 -13.66
C ASN A 254 -1.65 -18.86 -13.25
N GLN A 255 -1.93 -20.16 -13.28
CA GLN A 255 -3.22 -20.71 -12.86
C GLN A 255 -3.49 -20.44 -11.37
N ALA A 256 -2.47 -20.57 -10.52
CA ALA A 256 -2.59 -20.29 -9.10
C ALA A 256 -2.90 -18.81 -8.84
N ILE A 257 -2.31 -17.89 -9.61
CA ILE A 257 -2.57 -16.45 -9.49
C ILE A 257 -4.02 -16.13 -9.81
N GLU A 258 -4.56 -16.68 -10.91
CA GLU A 258 -5.96 -16.49 -11.33
C GLU A 258 -6.94 -16.97 -10.25
N LEU A 259 -6.72 -18.15 -9.68
CA LEU A 259 -7.58 -18.71 -8.62
C LEU A 259 -7.48 -17.96 -7.28
N CYS A 260 -6.41 -17.19 -7.06
CA CYS A 260 -6.16 -16.50 -5.80
C CYS A 260 -6.62 -15.04 -5.80
N GLU A 261 -7.04 -14.48 -6.94
CA GLU A 261 -7.34 -13.06 -7.04
C GLU A 261 -8.37 -12.60 -6.00
N ASP A 262 -9.44 -13.38 -5.81
CA ASP A 262 -10.49 -13.08 -4.83
C ASP A 262 -9.97 -13.15 -3.38
N ILE A 263 -9.15 -14.17 -3.09
CA ILE A 263 -8.59 -14.40 -1.75
C ILE A 263 -7.63 -13.27 -1.37
N LEU A 264 -6.85 -12.76 -2.33
CA LEU A 264 -5.91 -11.67 -2.09
C LEU A 264 -6.62 -10.35 -1.77
N LYS A 265 -7.80 -10.10 -2.36
CA LYS A 265 -8.65 -8.94 -2.02
C LYS A 265 -9.21 -9.08 -0.59
N ASP A 266 -9.63 -10.28 -0.21
CA ASP A 266 -10.17 -10.56 1.13
C ASP A 266 -9.14 -10.41 2.25
N VAL A 267 -7.84 -10.68 1.99
CA VAL A 267 -6.78 -10.55 3.01
C VAL A 267 -6.65 -9.12 3.53
N LYS A 268 -6.82 -8.10 2.66
CA LYS A 268 -6.79 -6.68 3.08
C LYS A 268 -7.94 -6.39 4.06
N LEU A 269 -9.15 -6.79 3.70
CA LEU A 269 -10.34 -6.66 4.55
C LEU A 269 -10.22 -7.45 5.86
N SER A 270 -9.60 -8.62 5.82
CA SER A 270 -9.38 -9.46 7.00
C SER A 270 -8.40 -8.82 8.00
N LYS A 271 -7.40 -8.08 7.53
CA LYS A 271 -6.48 -7.32 8.41
C LYS A 271 -7.20 -6.18 9.11
N GLU A 272 -7.96 -5.37 8.37
CA GLU A 272 -8.79 -4.29 8.93
C GLU A 272 -9.74 -4.83 9.99
N LYS A 273 -10.48 -5.89 9.65
CA LYS A 273 -11.39 -6.59 10.58
C LYS A 273 -10.68 -7.07 11.84
N LYS A 274 -9.47 -7.60 11.73
CA LYS A 274 -8.72 -8.10 12.90
C LYS A 274 -8.30 -6.97 13.85
N VAL A 275 -7.99 -5.78 13.33
CA VAL A 275 -7.69 -4.59 14.17
C VAL A 275 -8.95 -4.12 14.88
N LEU A 276 -10.07 -3.99 14.17
CA LEU A 276 -11.35 -3.63 14.77
C LEU A 276 -11.84 -4.65 15.80
N GLN A 277 -11.67 -5.95 15.53
CA GLN A 277 -12.01 -7.01 16.48
C GLN A 277 -11.20 -6.90 17.77
N LYS A 278 -9.91 -6.53 17.70
CA LYS A 278 -9.12 -6.27 18.91
C LYS A 278 -9.70 -5.10 19.69
N PHE A 279 -10.06 -4.00 19.01
CA PHE A 279 -10.68 -2.84 19.64
C PHE A 279 -12.01 -3.19 20.32
N PHE A 280 -12.91 -3.92 19.65
CA PHE A 280 -14.17 -4.35 20.24
C PHE A 280 -13.99 -5.33 21.41
N ASN A 281 -12.96 -6.18 21.36
CA ASN A 281 -12.65 -7.06 22.49
C ASN A 281 -12.22 -6.28 23.73
N GLU A 282 -11.46 -5.19 23.59
CA GLU A 282 -11.08 -4.33 24.71
C GLU A 282 -12.31 -3.64 25.33
N ILE A 283 -13.27 -3.20 24.50
CA ILE A 283 -14.55 -2.64 24.97
C ILE A 283 -15.35 -3.71 25.73
N ASN A 284 -15.50 -4.90 25.16
CA ASN A 284 -16.27 -6.00 25.76
C ASN A 284 -15.66 -6.52 27.07
N THR A 285 -14.35 -6.36 27.25
CA THR A 285 -13.62 -6.81 28.45
C THR A 285 -13.64 -5.75 29.56
N GLU A 286 -14.16 -4.53 29.31
CA GLU A 286 -14.16 -3.39 30.23
C GLU A 286 -12.75 -3.07 30.79
N SER A 287 -11.71 -3.27 29.96
CA SER A 287 -10.31 -3.11 30.40
C SER A 287 -9.91 -1.64 30.61
N GLY A 288 -10.73 -0.69 30.14
CA GLY A 288 -10.45 0.75 30.14
C GLY A 288 -9.27 1.15 29.23
N ARG A 289 -8.86 0.27 28.31
CA ARG A 289 -7.72 0.47 27.39
C ARG A 289 -8.16 0.87 25.98
N PHE A 290 -9.21 1.68 25.89
CA PHE A 290 -9.70 2.20 24.63
C PHE A 290 -10.01 3.68 24.78
N CYS A 291 -9.87 4.43 23.69
CA CYS A 291 -10.36 5.79 23.58
C CYS A 291 -11.28 5.86 22.37
N PHE A 292 -12.35 6.63 22.49
CA PHE A 292 -13.28 6.93 21.41
C PHE A 292 -13.53 8.44 21.44
N THR A 293 -14.08 9.04 20.39
CA THR A 293 -14.25 10.51 20.31
C THR A 293 -12.94 11.28 20.08
N MET A 294 -13.06 12.38 19.36
CA MET A 294 -11.95 13.29 19.03
C MET A 294 -11.20 13.83 20.25
N LYS A 295 -11.94 14.39 21.23
CA LYS A 295 -11.35 15.07 22.38
C LYS A 295 -10.53 14.13 23.25
N GLU A 296 -11.11 12.99 23.60
CA GLU A 296 -10.45 11.96 24.41
C GLU A 296 -9.25 11.36 23.68
N THR A 297 -9.40 11.08 22.38
CA THR A 297 -8.30 10.55 21.56
C THR A 297 -7.14 11.53 21.49
N MET A 298 -7.42 12.84 21.38
CA MET A 298 -6.39 13.88 21.40
C MET A 298 -5.67 13.96 22.75
N GLN A 299 -6.41 13.95 23.85
CA GLN A 299 -5.81 13.93 25.19
C GLN A 299 -4.94 12.69 25.41
N CYS A 300 -5.44 11.51 25.03
CA CYS A 300 -4.68 10.25 25.10
C CYS A 300 -3.43 10.28 24.21
N LEU A 301 -3.51 10.95 23.06
CA LEU A 301 -2.40 11.13 22.14
C LEU A 301 -1.33 12.05 22.75
N GLU A 302 -1.73 13.18 23.33
CA GLU A 302 -0.84 14.13 24.03
C GLU A 302 -0.14 13.48 25.23
N MET A 303 -0.85 12.61 25.96
CA MET A 303 -0.28 11.80 27.05
C MET A 303 0.61 10.65 26.56
N GLY A 304 0.63 10.35 25.25
CA GLY A 304 1.39 9.22 24.68
C GLY A 304 0.86 7.85 25.10
N ALA A 305 -0.42 7.76 25.50
CA ALA A 305 -1.04 6.53 25.98
C ALA A 305 -1.50 5.60 24.83
N VAL A 306 -1.68 6.13 23.62
CA VAL A 306 -2.20 5.40 22.47
C VAL A 306 -1.15 4.45 21.88
N ASP A 307 -1.48 3.16 21.79
CA ASP A 307 -0.66 2.18 21.08
C ASP A 307 -1.00 2.12 19.60
N THR A 308 -2.28 1.88 19.30
CA THR A 308 -2.81 1.79 17.93
C THR A 308 -3.94 2.77 17.77
N LEU A 309 -3.78 3.73 16.86
CA LEU A 309 -4.80 4.69 16.50
C LEU A 309 -5.53 4.22 15.24
N ILE A 310 -6.86 4.21 15.31
CA ILE A 310 -7.76 3.76 14.25
C ILE A 310 -8.52 4.98 13.73
N VAL A 311 -8.35 5.28 12.45
CA VAL A 311 -8.95 6.46 11.81
C VAL A 311 -9.68 6.04 10.54
N TYR A 312 -10.90 6.53 10.37
CA TYR A 312 -11.66 6.35 9.13
C TYR A 312 -11.15 7.29 8.02
N GLU A 313 -10.96 6.77 6.81
CA GLU A 313 -10.35 7.52 5.69
C GLU A 313 -11.16 8.75 5.25
N ASN A 314 -12.50 8.71 5.36
CA ASN A 314 -13.39 9.76 4.88
C ASN A 314 -14.04 10.52 6.04
N LEU A 315 -13.25 10.93 7.04
CA LEU A 315 -13.73 11.85 8.06
C LEU A 315 -13.84 13.26 7.46
N PRO A 316 -15.05 13.87 7.44
CA PRO A 316 -15.25 15.20 6.88
C PRO A 316 -14.79 16.33 7.81
N ASP A 317 -14.11 16.01 8.93
CA ASP A 317 -13.81 16.97 9.98
C ASP A 317 -12.51 17.76 9.67
N VAL A 318 -12.64 19.08 9.67
CA VAL A 318 -11.60 20.03 9.27
C VAL A 318 -11.02 20.67 10.52
N ARG A 319 -9.70 20.57 10.69
CA ARG A 319 -8.95 21.30 11.72
C ARG A 319 -7.99 22.26 11.00
N ASP A 320 -8.10 23.55 11.30
CA ASP A 320 -7.16 24.59 10.81
C ASP A 320 -6.97 24.59 9.27
N GLU A 321 -8.07 24.51 8.52
CA GLU A 321 -8.07 24.45 7.03
C GLU A 321 -7.44 23.18 6.41
N GLU A 322 -6.99 22.22 7.23
CA GLU A 322 -6.52 20.90 6.80
C GLU A 322 -7.44 19.76 7.31
N LEU A 323 -7.48 18.63 6.61
CA LEU A 323 -8.22 17.45 7.05
C LEU A 323 -7.57 16.89 8.31
N PHE A 324 -8.33 16.57 9.36
CA PHE A 324 -7.76 16.04 10.62
C PHE A 324 -6.91 14.78 10.42
N VAL A 325 -7.32 13.94 9.46
CA VAL A 325 -6.60 12.75 9.00
C VAL A 325 -5.17 13.09 8.57
N ASP A 326 -4.99 14.27 7.98
CA ASP A 326 -3.71 14.75 7.47
C ASP A 326 -2.75 15.10 8.59
N TRP A 327 -3.23 15.83 9.59
CA TRP A 327 -2.43 16.21 10.74
C TRP A 327 -1.93 14.99 11.52
N ILE A 328 -2.77 13.97 11.67
CA ILE A 328 -2.40 12.71 12.34
C ILE A 328 -1.36 11.94 11.54
N ALA A 329 -1.51 11.86 10.22
CA ALA A 329 -0.55 11.17 9.36
C ALA A 329 0.87 11.78 9.41
N GLU A 330 0.99 13.07 9.72
CA GLU A 330 2.30 13.71 9.91
C GLU A 330 2.87 13.53 11.31
N ASN A 331 2.01 13.55 12.34
CA ASN A 331 2.44 13.62 13.73
C ASN A 331 2.44 12.27 14.48
N TYR A 332 1.86 11.20 13.92
CA TYR A 332 1.73 9.91 14.62
C TYR A 332 3.07 9.35 15.14
N LYS A 333 4.17 9.60 14.42
CA LYS A 333 5.51 9.15 14.82
C LYS A 333 6.03 9.85 16.07
N ASN A 334 5.69 11.12 16.26
CA ASN A 334 6.11 11.88 17.44
C ASN A 334 5.44 11.34 18.70
N PHE A 335 4.22 10.81 18.57
CA PHE A 335 3.46 10.19 19.66
C PHE A 335 3.78 8.70 19.86
N GLY A 336 4.54 8.09 18.95
CA GLY A 336 4.93 6.69 19.02
C GLY A 336 3.74 5.73 18.88
N CYS A 337 2.67 6.13 18.18
CA CYS A 337 1.49 5.31 17.93
C CYS A 337 1.54 4.64 16.54
N ALA A 338 0.86 3.50 16.40
CA ALA A 338 0.65 2.84 15.12
C ALA A 338 -0.67 3.34 14.50
N LEU A 339 -0.61 3.99 13.34
CA LEU A 339 -1.80 4.49 12.64
C LEU A 339 -2.37 3.41 11.72
N VAL A 340 -3.68 3.15 11.81
CA VAL A 340 -4.40 2.23 10.93
C VAL A 340 -5.61 2.95 10.33
N PHE A 341 -5.64 2.98 9.00
CA PHE A 341 -6.81 3.45 8.25
C PHE A 341 -7.84 2.33 8.09
N VAL A 342 -9.11 2.66 8.29
CA VAL A 342 -10.23 1.72 8.17
C VAL A 342 -11.23 2.23 7.13
N SER A 343 -11.87 1.28 6.44
CA SER A 343 -12.94 1.53 5.48
C SER A 343 -14.32 1.06 5.96
N ASP A 344 -15.39 1.53 5.31
CA ASP A 344 -16.79 1.19 5.57
C ASP A 344 -17.24 -0.14 4.94
N LYS A 345 -16.32 -0.87 4.30
CA LYS A 345 -16.63 -2.10 3.55
C LYS A 345 -16.94 -3.32 4.42
N SER A 346 -16.53 -3.29 5.69
CA SER A 346 -16.76 -4.39 6.64
C SER A 346 -17.91 -4.04 7.58
N ALA A 347 -18.68 -5.04 8.01
CA ALA A 347 -19.76 -4.84 8.98
C ALA A 347 -19.23 -4.25 10.30
N GLU A 348 -18.05 -4.70 10.74
CA GLU A 348 -17.34 -4.12 11.89
C GLU A 348 -16.92 -2.67 11.65
N GLY A 349 -16.52 -2.30 10.43
CA GLY A 349 -16.16 -0.94 10.05
C GLY A 349 -17.37 -0.01 10.04
N THR A 350 -18.52 -0.48 9.53
CA THR A 350 -19.79 0.27 9.58
C THR A 350 -20.20 0.54 11.03
N GLN A 351 -20.13 -0.46 11.90
CA GLN A 351 -20.41 -0.29 13.34
C GLN A 351 -19.45 0.70 14.01
N PHE A 352 -18.18 0.69 13.62
CA PHE A 352 -17.19 1.64 14.14
C PHE A 352 -17.49 3.08 13.71
N ILE A 353 -17.89 3.29 12.46
CA ILE A 353 -18.20 4.62 11.92
C ILE A 353 -19.50 5.15 12.52
N GLU A 354 -20.58 4.37 12.47
CA GLU A 354 -21.90 4.78 12.97
C GLU A 354 -21.95 4.88 14.50
N GLY A 355 -21.22 4.00 15.21
CA GLY A 355 -21.24 3.94 16.67
C GLY A 355 -20.26 4.89 17.37
N PHE A 356 -19.07 5.10 16.80
CA PHE A 356 -17.96 5.79 17.48
C PHE A 356 -17.46 7.04 16.72
N GLY A 357 -18.16 7.46 15.67
CA GLY A 357 -17.80 8.67 14.91
C GLY A 357 -16.53 8.51 14.08
N GLY A 358 -16.12 7.28 13.77
CA GLY A 358 -15.01 6.98 12.85
C GLY A 358 -13.60 7.22 13.42
N ILE A 359 -13.45 7.46 14.72
CA ILE A 359 -12.15 7.67 15.39
C ILE A 359 -12.13 6.90 16.70
N GLY A 360 -11.02 6.18 16.92
CA GLY A 360 -10.79 5.47 18.16
C GLY A 360 -9.36 4.96 18.26
N GLY A 361 -8.99 4.49 19.43
CA GLY A 361 -7.64 3.99 19.67
C GLY A 361 -7.60 2.92 20.73
N ILE A 362 -6.60 2.06 20.64
CA ILE A 362 -6.23 1.09 21.66
C ILE A 362 -5.11 1.73 22.48
N LEU A 363 -5.31 1.81 23.79
CA LEU A 363 -4.37 2.39 24.74
C LEU A 363 -3.41 1.32 25.28
N ARG A 364 -2.17 1.71 25.60
CA ARG A 364 -1.16 0.84 26.21
C ARG A 364 -1.49 0.49 27.65
N TYR A 365 -2.05 1.45 28.36
CA TYR A 365 -2.46 1.36 29.76
C TYR A 365 -3.84 1.99 29.91
N ARG A 366 -4.53 1.62 30.99
CA ARG A 366 -5.82 2.18 31.32
C ARG A 366 -5.65 3.66 31.68
N VAL A 367 -6.46 4.51 31.08
CA VAL A 367 -6.54 5.94 31.39
C VAL A 367 -7.91 6.17 31.99
N ASP A 368 -7.97 6.61 33.24
CA ASP A 368 -9.22 7.02 33.87
C ASP A 368 -9.52 8.45 33.42
N MET A 369 -10.59 8.63 32.64
CA MET A 369 -10.97 9.93 32.07
C MET A 369 -11.96 10.73 32.94
N GLU A 370 -12.07 10.40 34.23
CA GLU A 370 -13.05 11.02 35.12
C GLU A 370 -12.69 12.45 35.58
N ASP A 371 -11.46 12.93 35.41
CA ASP A 371 -10.99 14.13 36.12
C ASP A 371 -11.03 15.47 35.35
N GLN A 372 -11.67 15.59 34.18
CA GLN A 372 -11.71 16.89 33.45
C GLN A 372 -13.06 17.35 32.92
N MET A 373 -14.17 16.62 33.15
CA MET A 373 -15.50 17.16 32.82
C MET A 373 -16.07 18.10 33.90
N ASP A 374 -15.54 18.09 35.12
CA ASP A 374 -16.02 18.93 36.23
C ASP A 374 -15.24 20.25 36.43
N GLY A 375 -14.23 20.53 35.61
CA GLY A 375 -13.33 21.68 35.81
C GLY A 375 -13.81 23.04 35.28
N ASP A 376 -14.81 23.08 34.39
CA ASP A 376 -15.18 24.30 33.64
C ASP A 376 -16.57 24.88 34.02
N TYR A 377 -17.16 24.42 35.12
CA TYR A 377 -18.43 24.96 35.67
C TYR A 377 -18.30 25.49 37.11
N SER A 378 -17.15 26.08 37.47
CA SER A 378 -17.02 26.83 38.73
C SER A 378 -16.29 28.16 38.54
N SER A 379 -16.91 29.08 37.80
CA SER A 379 -16.74 30.53 38.00
C SER A 379 -17.90 31.29 37.35
N VAL A 380 -19.10 31.09 37.89
CA VAL A 380 -20.10 32.16 37.88
C VAL A 380 -19.93 32.85 39.22
N ASP A 381 -19.26 34.01 39.20
CA ASP A 381 -19.30 34.97 40.30
C ASP A 381 -20.77 35.42 40.45
N ASP A 382 -21.54 34.69 41.25
CA ASP A 382 -22.86 35.08 41.74
C ASP A 382 -22.71 35.94 43.01
N ASP A 383 -21.89 37.00 42.92
CA ASP A 383 -21.82 38.08 43.90
C ASP A 383 -22.17 39.43 43.22
N GLU A 384 -23.32 39.48 42.55
CA GLU A 384 -24.10 40.72 42.41
C GLU A 384 -25.59 40.41 42.62
N ILE A 385 -25.99 40.36 43.89
CA ILE A 385 -27.38 40.47 44.31
C ILE A 385 -27.48 41.60 45.37
N PHE A 386 -28.24 42.63 44.98
CA PHE A 386 -28.82 43.76 45.74
C PHE A 386 -27.97 44.97 46.16
#